data_AF-A0A1J6IL70-F1
#
_entry.id   AF-A0A1J6IL70-F1
#
_cell.length_a   1.000
_cell.length_b   1.000
_cell.length_c   1.000
_cell.angle_alpha   90.00
_cell.angle_beta   90.00
_cell.angle_gamma   90.00
#
_symmetry.space_group_name_H-M   'P 1'
#
loop_
_entity.id
_entity.type
_entity.pdbx_description
1 polymer ?
#
loop_
_entity_poly.entity_id
_entity_poly.type
_entity_poly.pdbx_seq_one_letter_code
_entity_poly.pdbx_strand_id
1 'polypeptide(L)'
;MMISEVDIVFNYGGKWVFSPDLVYCEKLVHLWTSFDPDLLSYKDIRDEFTSRLGFVKVKQLLVVGPSGKYYLVEGDKSIRALLCLLCNKFKVLNFFAVDESESTVFSLHITDCEHSLGSGGEYDLQMVRNIIMRKWRVLAMKGGGL
;
A
#
# COMPACT_ATOMS: atom_id res chain seq x y z
N MET A 1 4.24 -10.98 16.82
CA MET A 1 2.92 -11.51 16.46
C MET A 1 2.66 -11.19 15.00
N MET A 2 2.63 -12.21 14.14
CA MET A 2 2.10 -12.10 12.78
C MET A 2 0.58 -11.91 12.89
N ILE A 3 0.05 -11.01 12.09
CA ILE A 3 -1.40 -10.81 11.93
C ILE A 3 -1.98 -12.03 11.21
N SER A 4 -3.09 -12.56 11.72
CA SER A 4 -3.79 -13.73 11.14
C SER A 4 -4.78 -13.35 10.04
N GLU A 5 -5.09 -12.07 9.91
CA GLU A 5 -6.08 -11.56 8.97
C GLU A 5 -5.75 -10.11 8.60
N VAL A 6 -6.08 -9.73 7.38
CA VAL A 6 -5.97 -8.37 6.85
C VAL A 6 -7.23 -8.04 6.04
N ASP A 7 -7.75 -6.83 6.21
CA ASP A 7 -8.78 -6.29 5.33
C ASP A 7 -8.11 -5.59 4.14
N ILE A 8 -8.56 -5.91 2.94
CA ILE A 8 -8.01 -5.36 1.71
C ILE A 8 -9.09 -4.52 1.04
N VAL A 9 -8.76 -3.26 0.83
CA VAL A 9 -9.66 -2.24 0.30
C VAL A 9 -9.17 -1.84 -1.09
N PHE A 10 -9.97 -2.13 -2.11
CA PHE A 10 -9.71 -1.77 -3.49
C PHE A 10 -10.44 -0.47 -3.81
N ASN A 11 -9.69 0.57 -4.12
CA ASN A 11 -10.23 1.88 -4.48
C ASN A 11 -10.24 2.02 -6.00
N TYR A 12 -11.42 2.29 -6.58
CA TYR A 12 -11.60 2.31 -8.04
C TYR A 12 -12.68 3.31 -8.47
N GLY A 13 -12.83 3.51 -9.79
CA GLY A 13 -13.85 4.39 -10.38
C GLY A 13 -13.65 5.89 -10.13
N GLY A 14 -12.62 6.25 -9.38
CA GLY A 14 -12.23 7.61 -9.10
C GLY A 14 -11.22 8.16 -10.10
N LYS A 15 -10.69 9.35 -9.79
CA LYS A 15 -9.73 10.06 -10.64
C LYS A 15 -8.51 10.50 -9.83
N TRP A 16 -7.35 10.41 -10.45
CA TRP A 16 -6.11 10.97 -9.94
C TRP A 16 -6.05 12.47 -10.19
N VAL A 17 -5.95 13.26 -9.12
CA VAL A 17 -5.85 14.72 -9.16
C VAL A 17 -4.57 15.15 -8.46
N PHE A 18 -3.89 16.15 -9.03
CA PHE A 18 -2.70 16.74 -8.44
C PHE A 18 -2.99 18.18 -8.02
N SER A 19 -3.08 18.48 -6.72
CA SER A 19 -2.87 19.83 -6.15
C SER A 19 -3.17 19.89 -4.64
N PRO A 20 -2.24 20.34 -3.77
CA PRO A 20 -0.78 20.40 -3.92
C PRO A 20 -0.11 19.02 -3.89
N ASP A 21 -0.83 18.00 -3.43
CA ASP A 21 -0.41 16.60 -3.36
C ASP A 21 -1.20 15.74 -4.36
N LEU A 22 -0.70 14.53 -4.64
CA LEU A 22 -1.43 13.53 -5.41
C LEU A 22 -2.59 12.97 -4.56
N VAL A 23 -3.81 13.04 -5.08
CA VAL A 23 -5.03 12.57 -4.40
C VAL A 23 -5.87 11.73 -5.37
N TYR A 24 -6.56 10.72 -4.82
CA TYR A 24 -7.55 9.94 -5.54
C TYR A 24 -8.97 10.33 -5.10
N CYS A 25 -9.72 10.97 -5.99
CA CYS A 25 -11.05 11.54 -5.72
C CYS A 25 -12.18 10.69 -6.34
N GLU A 26 -13.42 10.88 -5.89
CA GLU A 26 -14.64 10.31 -6.50
C GLU A 26 -14.66 8.75 -6.55
N LYS A 27 -14.18 8.09 -5.49
CA LYS A 27 -13.91 6.65 -5.50
C LYS A 27 -15.08 5.76 -5.04
N LEU A 28 -15.19 4.59 -5.68
CA LEU A 28 -15.88 3.40 -5.21
C LEU A 28 -14.91 2.49 -4.43
N VAL A 29 -15.47 1.60 -3.62
CA VAL A 29 -14.69 0.68 -2.78
C VAL A 29 -15.21 -0.75 -2.93
N HIS A 30 -14.29 -1.68 -3.17
CA HIS A 30 -14.51 -3.11 -3.07
C HIS A 30 -13.64 -3.67 -1.92
N LEU A 31 -14.15 -4.66 -1.17
CA LEU A 31 -13.46 -5.19 0.02
C LEU A 31 -13.28 -6.71 -0.06
N TRP A 32 -12.09 -7.15 0.33
CA TRP A 32 -11.87 -8.49 0.86
C TRP A 32 -11.68 -8.38 2.37
N THR A 33 -12.58 -8.97 3.15
CA THR A 33 -12.58 -8.91 4.61
C THR A 33 -11.93 -10.15 5.22
N SER A 34 -11.17 -9.97 6.30
CA SER A 34 -10.49 -11.06 7.03
C SER A 34 -9.70 -12.00 6.11
N PHE A 35 -8.96 -11.44 5.15
CA PHE A 35 -8.17 -12.21 4.20
C PHE A 35 -6.91 -12.77 4.88
N ASP A 36 -6.52 -14.00 4.50
CA ASP A 36 -5.28 -14.61 4.99
C ASP A 36 -4.06 -13.93 4.34
N PRO A 37 -3.23 -13.20 5.11
CA PRO A 37 -2.09 -12.48 4.56
C PRO A 37 -1.09 -13.37 3.81
N ASP A 38 -0.96 -14.64 4.20
CA ASP A 38 0.01 -15.57 3.61
C ASP A 38 -0.39 -16.01 2.20
N LEU A 39 -1.67 -15.86 1.84
CA LEU A 39 -2.20 -16.15 0.53
C LEU A 39 -2.21 -14.94 -0.40
N LEU A 40 -1.80 -13.76 0.09
CA LEU A 40 -1.88 -12.53 -0.69
C LEU A 40 -0.74 -12.48 -1.71
N SER A 41 -1.08 -12.47 -3.00
CA SER A 41 -0.11 -12.26 -4.08
C SER A 41 -0.35 -10.96 -4.85
N TYR A 42 0.73 -10.44 -5.44
CA TYR A 42 0.68 -9.29 -6.34
C TYR A 42 -0.25 -9.55 -7.53
N LYS A 43 -0.27 -10.79 -8.01
CA LYS A 43 -1.12 -11.20 -9.12
C LYS A 43 -2.59 -11.14 -8.74
N ASP A 44 -2.98 -11.71 -7.59
CA ASP A 44 -4.39 -11.76 -7.19
C ASP A 44 -4.99 -10.35 -7.04
N ILE A 45 -4.22 -9.41 -6.49
CA ILE A 45 -4.66 -8.01 -6.37
C ILE A 45 -4.89 -7.39 -7.75
N ARG A 46 -3.98 -7.61 -8.71
CA ARG A 46 -4.13 -7.08 -10.08
C ARG A 46 -5.29 -7.73 -10.82
N ASP A 47 -5.44 -9.04 -10.66
CA ASP A 47 -6.51 -9.81 -11.29
C ASP A 47 -7.88 -9.39 -10.74
N GLU A 48 -8.00 -8.98 -9.47
CA GLU A 48 -9.25 -8.43 -8.94
C GLU A 48 -9.64 -7.12 -9.62
N PHE A 49 -8.68 -6.20 -9.82
CA PHE A 49 -8.95 -4.94 -10.54
C PHE A 49 -9.44 -5.19 -11.97
N THR A 50 -8.85 -6.14 -12.69
CA THR A 50 -9.22 -6.41 -14.08
C THR A 50 -10.48 -7.27 -14.21
N SER A 51 -10.61 -8.34 -13.40
CA SER A 51 -11.72 -9.29 -13.52
C SER A 51 -13.02 -8.79 -12.89
N ARG A 52 -12.94 -7.95 -11.85
CA ARG A 52 -14.14 -7.50 -11.11
C ARG A 52 -14.39 -6.01 -11.18
N LEU A 53 -13.34 -5.19 -11.25
CA LEU A 53 -13.47 -3.73 -11.10
C LEU A 53 -13.40 -2.97 -12.43
N GLY A 54 -13.38 -3.70 -13.55
CA GLY A 54 -13.54 -3.15 -14.90
C GLY A 54 -12.29 -2.50 -15.48
N PHE A 55 -11.12 -2.70 -14.89
CA PHE A 55 -9.86 -2.23 -15.46
C PHE A 55 -9.52 -3.06 -16.69
N VAL A 56 -9.12 -2.40 -17.78
CA VAL A 56 -8.62 -3.10 -18.97
C VAL A 56 -7.31 -3.79 -18.61
N LYS A 57 -6.46 -3.06 -17.89
CA LYS A 57 -5.18 -3.54 -17.38
C LYS A 57 -4.66 -2.59 -16.33
N VAL A 58 -4.09 -3.14 -15.26
CA VAL A 58 -3.43 -2.36 -14.23
C VAL A 58 -2.05 -1.92 -14.72
N LYS A 59 -1.90 -0.62 -15.02
CA LYS A 59 -0.62 0.03 -15.40
C LYS A 59 0.29 0.23 -14.19
N GLN A 60 -0.27 0.73 -13.09
CA GLN A 60 0.42 0.85 -11.80
C GLN A 60 -0.49 0.34 -10.68
N LEU A 61 0.09 -0.38 -9.73
CA LEU A 61 -0.57 -0.75 -8.47
C LEU A 61 0.05 0.07 -7.35
N LEU A 62 -0.80 0.70 -6.54
CA LEU A 62 -0.38 1.65 -5.52
C LEU A 62 -1.00 1.29 -4.18
N VAL A 63 -0.33 1.67 -3.11
CA VAL A 63 -0.83 1.61 -1.74
C VAL A 63 -0.65 2.97 -1.08
N VAL A 64 -1.63 3.38 -0.27
CA VAL A 64 -1.49 4.59 0.55
C VAL A 64 -0.84 4.25 1.89
N GLY A 65 0.26 4.94 2.20
CA GLY A 65 0.87 4.88 3.52
C GLY A 65 0.14 5.79 4.53
N PRO A 66 0.46 5.70 5.83
CA PRO A 66 -0.22 6.51 6.86
C PRO A 66 -0.02 8.02 6.70
N SER A 67 1.01 8.44 5.97
CA SER A 67 1.26 9.85 5.64
C SER A 67 0.34 10.39 4.54
N GLY A 68 -0.55 9.56 3.99
CA GLY A 68 -1.36 9.90 2.82
C GLY A 68 -0.60 9.79 1.48
N LYS A 69 0.70 9.43 1.51
CA LYS A 69 1.51 9.26 0.30
C LYS A 69 1.23 7.92 -0.36
N TYR A 70 1.28 7.91 -1.69
CA TYR A 70 1.14 6.71 -2.51
C TYR A 70 2.50 6.09 -2.82
N TYR A 71 2.57 4.77 -2.69
CA TYR A 71 3.76 3.98 -2.95
C TYR A 71 3.46 2.93 -4.02
N LEU A 72 4.39 2.76 -4.96
CA LEU A 72 4.33 1.76 -6.01
C LEU A 72 4.57 0.37 -5.40
N VAL A 73 3.68 -0.55 -5.76
CA VAL A 73 3.75 -1.95 -5.39
C VAL A 73 4.08 -2.72 -6.66
N GLU A 74 5.23 -3.39 -6.65
CA GLU A 74 5.69 -4.19 -7.78
C GLU A 74 6.16 -5.56 -7.31
N GLY A 75 5.43 -6.60 -7.73
CA GLY A 75 5.73 -7.99 -7.43
C GLY A 75 5.55 -8.39 -5.96
N ASP A 76 5.67 -9.70 -5.69
CA ASP A 76 5.43 -10.26 -4.35
C ASP A 76 6.44 -9.82 -3.30
N LYS A 77 7.62 -9.32 -3.71
CA LYS A 77 8.57 -8.71 -2.77
C LYS A 77 7.96 -7.47 -2.10
N SER A 78 7.28 -6.63 -2.88
CA SER A 78 6.58 -5.45 -2.36
C SER A 78 5.40 -5.82 -1.46
N ILE A 79 4.68 -6.90 -1.80
CA ILE A 79 3.60 -7.44 -0.96
C ILE A 79 4.16 -7.93 0.37
N ARG A 80 5.23 -8.73 0.37
CA ARG A 80 5.88 -9.17 1.61
C ARG A 80 6.35 -8.00 2.46
N ALA A 81 6.97 -6.99 1.84
CA ALA A 81 7.35 -5.77 2.55
C ALA A 81 6.15 -5.08 3.21
N LEU A 82 5.01 -4.96 2.51
CA LEU A 82 3.76 -4.44 3.07
C LEU A 82 3.25 -5.25 4.25
N LEU A 83 3.21 -6.57 4.11
CA LEU A 83 2.73 -7.47 5.16
C LEU A 83 3.59 -7.37 6.43
N CYS A 84 4.90 -7.15 6.30
CA CYS A 84 5.79 -6.91 7.44
C CYS A 84 5.44 -5.64 8.24
N LEU A 85 4.74 -4.66 7.63
CA LEU A 85 4.32 -3.42 8.29
C LEU A 85 3.05 -3.58 9.11
N LEU A 86 2.27 -4.62 8.84
CA LEU A 86 0.98 -4.82 9.47
C LEU A 86 1.12 -5.24 10.94
N CYS A 87 0.12 -4.87 11.75
CA CYS A 87 0.05 -5.22 13.15
C CYS A 87 -1.40 -5.16 13.65
N ASN A 88 -1.66 -5.55 14.89
CA ASN A 88 -3.02 -5.53 15.44
C ASN A 88 -3.72 -4.15 15.39
N LYS A 89 -2.95 -3.05 15.26
CA LYS A 89 -3.48 -1.69 15.10
C LYS A 89 -3.60 -1.25 13.63
N PHE A 90 -2.90 -1.92 12.72
CA PHE A 90 -2.85 -1.60 11.29
C PHE A 90 -3.04 -2.92 10.53
N LYS A 91 -4.30 -3.26 10.28
CA LYS A 91 -4.72 -4.49 9.59
C LYS A 91 -5.45 -4.22 8.28
N VAL A 92 -5.36 -2.99 7.76
CA VAL A 92 -6.08 -2.59 6.54
C VAL A 92 -5.08 -2.15 5.50
N LEU A 93 -5.14 -2.75 4.31
CA LEU A 93 -4.39 -2.35 3.13
C LEU A 93 -5.31 -1.67 2.13
N ASN A 94 -4.96 -0.46 1.70
CA ASN A 94 -5.73 0.31 0.74
C ASN A 94 -4.98 0.33 -0.59
N PHE A 95 -5.44 -0.47 -1.54
CA PHE A 95 -4.91 -0.53 -2.89
C PHE A 95 -5.65 0.41 -3.83
N PHE A 96 -4.89 0.96 -4.77
CA PHE A 96 -5.34 1.79 -5.86
C PHE A 96 -4.68 1.30 -7.14
N ALA A 97 -5.31 1.53 -8.28
CA ALA A 97 -4.76 1.20 -9.57
C ALA A 97 -4.81 2.42 -10.50
N VAL A 98 -3.83 2.48 -11.41
CA VAL A 98 -3.87 3.33 -12.60
C VAL A 98 -4.21 2.41 -13.77
N ASP A 99 -5.29 2.71 -14.48
CA ASP A 99 -5.69 1.94 -15.66
C ASP A 99 -4.74 2.20 -16.84
N GLU A 100 -4.71 1.30 -17.82
CA GLU A 100 -3.93 1.46 -19.04
C GLU A 100 -4.24 2.76 -19.80
N SER A 101 -5.49 3.22 -19.74
CA SER A 101 -5.94 4.48 -20.36
C SER A 101 -5.52 5.76 -19.63
N GLU A 102 -5.12 5.67 -18.36
CA GLU A 102 -4.81 6.83 -17.52
C GLU A 102 -3.33 7.22 -17.55
N SER A 103 -3.00 8.46 -17.18
CA SER A 103 -1.61 8.88 -17.03
C SER A 103 -0.96 8.24 -15.79
N THR A 104 0.29 7.81 -15.94
CA THR A 104 1.14 7.33 -14.83
C THR A 104 1.22 8.40 -13.75
N VAL A 105 1.08 7.99 -12.49
CA VAL A 105 1.19 8.88 -11.33
C VAL A 105 2.57 8.80 -10.69
N PHE A 106 3.05 9.93 -10.17
CA PHE A 106 4.29 10.00 -9.42
C PHE A 106 4.16 9.23 -8.11
N SER A 107 5.02 8.24 -7.92
CA SER A 107 5.03 7.37 -6.74
C SER A 107 6.46 6.91 -6.45
N LEU A 108 6.73 6.57 -5.18
CA LEU A 108 8.00 5.98 -4.74
C LEU A 108 7.84 4.46 -4.63
N HIS A 109 8.86 3.67 -4.93
CA HIS A 109 8.78 2.23 -4.68
C HIS A 109 8.70 1.98 -3.17
N ILE A 110 7.85 1.04 -2.77
CA ILE A 110 7.75 0.68 -1.35
C ILE A 110 9.06 0.08 -0.82
N THR A 111 9.82 -0.60 -1.67
CA THR A 111 11.15 -1.15 -1.35
C THR A 111 12.18 -0.06 -1.11
N ASP A 112 12.03 1.14 -1.66
CA ASP A 112 12.96 2.25 -1.41
C ASP A 112 12.81 2.84 0.00
N CYS A 113 11.76 2.45 0.74
CA CYS A 113 11.71 2.68 2.17
C CYS A 113 12.85 1.97 2.92
N GLU A 114 13.49 0.96 2.31
CA GLU A 114 14.68 0.26 2.83
C GLU A 114 15.96 1.09 2.63
N HIS A 115 16.11 1.84 1.53
CA HIS A 115 17.38 2.50 1.15
C HIS A 115 17.68 3.81 1.89
N SER A 116 16.74 4.36 2.66
CA SER A 116 17.05 5.45 3.61
C SER A 116 17.57 4.94 4.97
N LEU A 117 17.96 3.67 5.04
CA LEU A 117 18.56 3.00 6.19
C LEU A 117 19.84 2.31 5.71
N GLY A 118 20.99 2.80 6.18
CA GLY A 118 22.32 2.47 5.65
C GLY A 118 22.59 0.97 5.43
N SER A 119 23.37 0.69 4.39
CA SER A 119 23.80 -0.65 3.99
C SER A 119 24.52 -1.39 5.14
N GLY A 120 24.08 -2.60 5.49
CA GLY A 120 24.84 -3.40 6.43
C GLY A 120 24.18 -4.70 6.90
N GLY A 121 23.95 -5.64 6.00
CA GLY A 121 23.71 -7.02 6.39
C GLY A 121 22.29 -7.34 6.85
N GLU A 122 22.09 -8.62 7.12
CA GLU A 122 20.85 -9.31 7.43
C GLU A 122 20.18 -8.72 8.69
N TYR A 123 19.47 -7.61 8.53
CA TYR A 123 18.75 -6.98 9.62
C TYR A 123 17.46 -7.73 9.90
N ASP A 124 17.34 -8.16 11.15
CA ASP A 124 16.13 -8.61 11.81
C ASP A 124 14.92 -7.77 11.36
N LEU A 125 13.97 -8.40 10.64
CA LEU A 125 12.74 -7.77 10.13
C LEU A 125 11.96 -7.03 11.23
N GLN A 126 12.17 -7.41 12.50
CA GLN A 126 11.62 -6.74 13.67
C GLN A 126 12.23 -5.33 13.89
N MET A 127 13.50 -5.12 13.55
CA MET A 127 14.19 -3.82 13.58
C MET A 127 13.70 -2.90 12.46
N VAL A 128 13.56 -3.42 11.23
CA VAL A 128 12.99 -2.70 10.09
C VAL A 128 11.55 -2.26 10.41
N ARG A 129 10.74 -3.19 10.90
CA ARG A 129 9.39 -2.90 11.43
C ARG A 129 9.42 -1.84 12.52
N ASN A 130 10.35 -1.88 13.47
CA ASN A 130 10.43 -0.88 14.55
C ASN A 130 10.82 0.51 14.04
N ILE A 131 11.67 0.61 13.02
CA ILE A 131 12.09 1.88 12.42
C ILE A 131 10.97 2.46 11.56
N ILE A 132 10.34 1.64 10.71
CA ILE A 132 9.20 2.05 9.91
C ILE A 132 8.04 2.44 10.83
N MET A 133 7.73 1.62 11.85
CA MET A 133 6.72 1.95 12.85
C MET A 133 7.07 3.16 13.71
N ARG A 134 8.35 3.48 13.94
CA ARG A 134 8.77 4.74 14.60
C ARG A 134 8.53 5.94 13.70
N LYS A 135 8.92 5.87 12.42
CA LYS A 135 8.57 6.92 11.43
C LYS A 135 7.05 7.04 11.29
N TRP A 136 6.31 5.93 11.26
CA TRP A 136 4.85 5.89 11.13
C TRP A 136 4.14 6.37 12.41
N ARG A 137 4.66 6.09 13.61
CA ARG A 137 4.15 6.65 14.89
C ARG A 137 4.42 8.15 15.02
N VAL A 138 5.62 8.61 14.66
CA VAL A 138 5.97 10.04 14.76
C VAL A 138 5.10 10.87 13.81
N LEU A 139 4.72 10.33 12.65
CA LEU A 139 3.82 10.98 11.70
C LEU A 139 2.35 10.91 12.15
N ALA A 140 1.89 9.77 12.68
CA ALA A 140 0.53 9.64 13.23
C ALA A 140 0.28 10.53 14.46
N MET A 141 1.30 10.80 15.29
CA MET A 141 1.18 11.71 16.44
C MET A 141 1.23 13.20 16.07
N LYS A 142 1.68 13.56 14.85
CA LYS A 142 1.69 14.96 14.38
C LYS A 142 0.40 15.38 13.67
N GLY A 143 -0.48 14.45 13.32
CA GLY A 143 -1.79 14.74 12.71
C GLY A 143 -2.96 14.81 13.70
N GLY A 144 -2.68 14.81 15.01
CA GLY A 144 -3.69 14.87 16.09
C GLY A 144 -3.75 16.23 16.79
N GLY A 145 -3.66 17.32 16.04
CA GLY A 145 -3.90 18.68 16.53
C GLY A 145 -5.15 19.24 15.87
N LEU A 146 -6.19 19.44 16.71
CA LEU A 146 -7.48 20.13 16.50
C LEU A 146 -7.61 21.00 15.24
#